data_AF-A0A9W4XS75-F1
#
_entry.id   AF-A0A9W4XS75-F1
#
_cell.length_a   1.000
_cell.length_b   1.000
_cell.length_c   1.000
_cell.angle_alpha   90.00
_cell.angle_beta   90.00
_cell.angle_gamma   90.00
#
_symmetry.space_group_name_H-M   'P 1'
#
loop_
_entity.id
_entity.type
_entity.pdbx_description
1 polymer ?
#
loop_
_entity_poly.entity_id
_entity_poly.type
_entity_poly.pdbx_seq_one_letter_code
_entity_poly.pdbx_strand_id
1 'polypeptide(L)'
;MIIGHLFQEQSTNWESLARKHIDGVASACKRFVLAVLSSIGTPDTTEKLSILTVLPFLKHAHSEAITELERVLADKSRHPITYNHYFTDNIQKLHQERLTRCLMENAEDSMVEVSEKTFVAGPGFVEKEYIDPAALKSALLRTIQHDMDTFAAEQALDAHDAFYKDERKYYVDVITKQAIERQLLAPLAEILSPRSIAGYTEEKIQSIASEPFEIRQLRAHLESKKKMLEEGADAFQAAVTGGQSL
;
A
#
# COMPACT_ATOMS: atom_id res chain seq x y z
N MET A 1 -13.79 -23.10 16.87
CA MET A 1 -13.09 -22.19 17.80
C MET A 1 -13.63 -20.79 17.58
N ILE A 2 -14.21 -20.15 18.60
CA ILE A 2 -15.01 -18.90 18.46
C ILE A 2 -14.21 -17.76 17.81
N ILE A 3 -12.94 -17.59 18.19
CA ILE A 3 -12.05 -16.53 17.69
C ILE A 3 -11.86 -16.59 16.16
N GLY A 4 -11.76 -17.80 15.59
CA GLY A 4 -11.58 -17.96 14.15
C GLY A 4 -12.82 -17.60 13.34
N HIS A 5 -14.01 -17.89 13.86
CA HIS A 5 -15.26 -17.48 13.22
C HIS A 5 -15.43 -15.96 13.30
N LEU A 6 -15.19 -15.37 14.47
CA LEU A 6 -15.27 -13.92 14.66
C LEU A 6 -14.29 -13.17 13.75
N PHE A 7 -13.07 -13.68 13.61
CA PHE A 7 -12.08 -13.16 12.67
C PHE A 7 -12.59 -13.21 11.23
N GLN A 8 -13.15 -14.34 10.79
CA GLN A 8 -13.69 -14.48 9.43
C GLN A 8 -14.80 -13.45 9.16
N GLU A 9 -15.74 -13.29 10.10
CA GLU A 9 -16.82 -12.30 9.99
C GLU A 9 -16.28 -10.86 9.92
N GLN A 10 -15.36 -10.49 10.81
CA GLN A 10 -14.81 -9.13 10.86
C GLN A 10 -13.92 -8.77 9.65
N SER A 11 -13.43 -9.77 8.93
CA SER A 11 -12.48 -9.57 7.83
C SER A 11 -13.05 -9.82 6.44
N THR A 12 -14.37 -10.01 6.35
CA THR A 12 -15.14 -10.13 5.10
C THR A 12 -14.80 -9.05 4.07
N ASN A 13 -14.56 -7.82 4.51
CA ASN A 13 -14.30 -6.70 3.61
C ASN A 13 -12.86 -6.62 3.08
N TRP A 14 -11.91 -7.41 3.61
CA TRP A 14 -10.49 -7.30 3.27
C TRP A 14 -10.22 -7.53 1.79
N GLU A 15 -10.85 -8.56 1.20
CA GLU A 15 -10.76 -8.84 -0.24
C GLU A 15 -11.17 -7.62 -1.08
N SER A 16 -12.32 -7.04 -0.77
CA SER A 16 -12.85 -5.90 -1.53
C SER A 16 -11.94 -4.68 -1.45
N LEU A 17 -11.32 -4.44 -0.28
CA LEU A 17 -10.40 -3.34 -0.05
C LEU A 17 -9.08 -3.57 -0.80
N ALA A 18 -8.52 -4.77 -0.71
CA ALA A 18 -7.29 -5.11 -1.40
C ALA A 18 -7.47 -5.07 -2.92
N ARG A 19 -8.56 -5.62 -3.46
CA ARG A 19 -8.87 -5.55 -4.89
C ARG A 19 -8.98 -4.11 -5.38
N LYS A 20 -9.73 -3.26 -4.67
CA LYS A 20 -9.82 -1.82 -4.98
C LYS A 20 -8.44 -1.14 -4.97
N HIS A 21 -7.58 -1.50 -4.01
CA HIS A 21 -6.24 -0.94 -3.93
C HIS A 21 -5.35 -1.39 -5.11
N ILE A 22 -5.36 -2.68 -5.44
CA ILE A 22 -4.66 -3.25 -6.61
C ILE A 22 -5.12 -2.56 -7.90
N ASP A 23 -6.44 -2.43 -8.11
CA ASP A 23 -7.01 -1.77 -9.28
C ASP A 23 -6.60 -0.28 -9.36
N GLY A 24 -6.61 0.40 -8.22
CA GLY A 24 -6.18 1.80 -8.11
C GLY A 24 -4.71 1.98 -8.47
N VAL A 25 -3.83 1.11 -7.97
CA VAL A 25 -2.39 1.16 -8.28
C VAL A 25 -2.14 0.78 -9.74
N ALA A 26 -2.76 -0.28 -10.25
CA ALA A 26 -2.63 -0.68 -11.66
C ALA A 26 -3.06 0.45 -12.61
N SER A 27 -4.15 1.16 -12.28
CA SER A 27 -4.59 2.34 -13.01
C SER A 27 -3.58 3.49 -12.95
N ALA A 28 -2.95 3.72 -11.79
CA ALA A 28 -1.87 4.71 -11.65
C ALA A 28 -0.64 4.33 -12.49
N CYS A 29 -0.20 3.07 -12.44
CA CYS A 29 0.91 2.56 -13.26
C CYS A 29 0.62 2.73 -14.75
N LYS A 30 -0.58 2.36 -15.20
CA LYS A 30 -1.01 2.54 -16.60
C LYS A 30 -0.95 3.99 -17.03
N ARG A 31 -1.50 4.91 -16.23
CA ARG A 31 -1.45 6.35 -16.54
C ARG A 31 -0.01 6.86 -16.60
N PHE A 32 0.84 6.45 -15.66
CA PHE A 32 2.25 6.83 -15.62
C PHE A 32 3.00 6.39 -16.88
N VAL A 33 2.93 5.11 -17.24
CA VAL A 33 3.65 4.57 -18.40
C VAL A 33 3.17 5.22 -19.70
N LEU A 34 1.85 5.39 -19.88
CA LEU A 34 1.30 6.06 -21.06
C LEU A 34 1.72 7.53 -21.14
N ALA A 35 1.76 8.25 -20.01
CA ALA A 35 2.23 9.63 -19.97
C ALA A 35 3.71 9.72 -20.36
N VAL A 36 4.57 8.85 -19.83
CA VAL A 36 5.99 8.78 -20.20
C VAL A 36 6.15 8.50 -21.70
N LEU A 37 5.43 7.52 -22.23
CA LEU A 37 5.48 7.21 -23.67
C LEU A 37 5.06 8.39 -24.53
N SER A 38 3.98 9.08 -24.17
CA SER A 38 3.51 10.26 -24.91
C SER A 38 4.47 11.44 -24.86
N SER A 39 5.34 11.52 -23.83
CA SER A 39 6.33 12.59 -23.70
C SER A 39 7.60 12.37 -24.52
N ILE A 40 7.91 11.11 -24.86
CA ILE A 40 9.15 10.73 -25.56
C ILE A 40 8.86 10.36 -27.02
N GLY A 41 7.74 9.67 -27.28
CA GLY A 41 7.40 9.12 -28.59
C GLY A 41 6.60 10.07 -29.47
N THR A 42 6.59 9.77 -30.77
CA THR A 42 5.62 10.36 -31.70
C THR A 42 4.23 9.76 -31.45
N PRO A 43 3.12 10.44 -31.85
CA PRO A 43 1.77 9.91 -31.63
C PRO A 43 1.59 8.48 -32.17
N ASP A 44 2.11 8.22 -33.37
CA ASP A 44 2.03 6.91 -34.04
C ASP A 44 2.83 5.82 -33.32
N THR A 45 4.08 6.10 -32.96
CA THR A 45 4.91 5.11 -32.24
C THR A 45 4.37 4.83 -30.84
N THR A 46 3.88 5.86 -30.16
CA THR A 46 3.24 5.76 -28.83
C THR A 46 2.01 4.87 -28.89
N GLU A 47 1.14 5.07 -29.87
CA GLU A 47 -0.07 4.26 -30.05
C GLU A 47 0.29 2.80 -30.30
N LYS A 48 1.17 2.52 -31.26
CA LYS A 48 1.61 1.16 -31.61
C LYS A 48 2.27 0.45 -30.43
N LEU A 49 3.21 1.09 -29.73
CA LEU A 49 3.86 0.52 -28.54
C LEU A 49 2.86 0.28 -27.41
N SER A 50 1.92 1.19 -27.23
CA SER A 50 0.91 1.06 -26.18
C SER A 50 0.05 -0.19 -26.40
N ILE A 51 -0.44 -0.40 -27.63
CA ILE A 51 -1.34 -1.50 -27.98
C ILE A 51 -0.60 -2.83 -28.05
N LEU A 52 0.57 -2.87 -28.68
CA LEU A 52 1.28 -4.12 -28.99
C LEU A 52 2.14 -4.65 -27.83
N THR A 53 2.47 -3.81 -26.85
CA THR A 53 3.36 -4.20 -25.76
C THR A 53 2.83 -3.78 -24.39
N VAL A 54 2.62 -2.49 -24.18
CA VAL A 54 2.45 -1.94 -22.81
C VAL A 54 1.14 -2.37 -22.19
N LEU A 55 0.02 -2.23 -22.90
CA LEU A 55 -1.30 -2.61 -22.39
C LEU A 55 -1.42 -4.13 -22.13
N PRO A 56 -0.98 -5.03 -23.04
CA PRO A 56 -0.91 -6.46 -22.75
C PRO A 56 -0.08 -6.79 -21.52
N PHE A 57 1.10 -6.17 -21.38
CA PHE A 57 1.98 -6.38 -20.24
C PHE A 57 1.32 -5.96 -18.92
N LEU A 58 0.78 -4.74 -18.87
CA LEU A 58 0.12 -4.22 -17.67
C LEU A 58 -1.13 -5.05 -17.30
N LYS A 59 -1.85 -5.57 -18.29
CA LYS A 59 -2.99 -6.47 -18.06
C LYS A 59 -2.53 -7.79 -17.44
N HIS A 60 -1.42 -8.35 -17.91
CA HIS A 60 -0.85 -9.57 -17.35
C HIS A 60 -0.32 -9.34 -15.92
N ALA A 61 0.41 -8.24 -15.69
CA ALA A 61 0.85 -7.84 -14.36
C ALA A 61 -0.32 -7.69 -13.36
N HIS A 62 -1.43 -7.11 -13.81
CA HIS A 62 -2.65 -7.02 -13.02
C HIS A 62 -3.27 -8.39 -12.71
N SER A 63 -3.33 -9.31 -13.68
CA SER A 63 -3.85 -10.67 -13.42
C SER A 63 -2.98 -11.45 -12.45
N GLU A 64 -1.66 -11.30 -12.50
CA GLU A 64 -0.75 -11.92 -11.53
C GLU A 64 -0.94 -11.33 -10.13
N ALA A 65 -1.13 -10.02 -10.01
CA ALA A 65 -1.43 -9.36 -8.73
C ALA A 65 -2.75 -9.88 -8.11
N ILE A 66 -3.79 -10.09 -8.93
CA ILE A 66 -5.05 -10.68 -8.47
C ILE A 66 -4.86 -12.15 -8.06
N THR A 67 -4.07 -12.92 -8.80
CA THR A 67 -3.75 -14.31 -8.44
C THR A 67 -3.02 -14.38 -7.09
N GLU A 68 -2.09 -13.46 -6.82
CA GLU A 68 -1.43 -13.40 -5.51
C GLU A 68 -2.43 -13.02 -4.40
N LEU A 69 -3.35 -12.08 -4.64
CA LEU A 69 -4.42 -11.78 -3.69
C LEU A 69 -5.25 -13.02 -3.35
N GLU A 70 -5.63 -13.81 -4.35
CA GLU A 70 -6.39 -15.06 -4.16
C GLU A 70 -5.64 -16.07 -3.29
N ARG A 71 -4.31 -16.19 -3.47
CA ARG A 71 -3.46 -17.04 -2.61
C ARG A 71 -3.45 -16.56 -1.16
N VAL A 72 -3.30 -15.26 -0.95
CA VAL A 72 -3.31 -14.66 0.40
C VAL A 72 -4.67 -14.85 1.08
N LEU A 73 -5.77 -14.75 0.35
CA LEU A 73 -7.11 -15.03 0.86
C LEU A 73 -7.31 -16.51 1.18
N ALA A 74 -6.75 -17.42 0.36
CA ALA A 74 -6.75 -18.83 0.66
C ALA A 74 -5.97 -19.15 1.94
N ASP A 75 -4.82 -18.52 2.16
CA ASP A 75 -4.04 -18.67 3.40
C ASP A 75 -4.81 -18.16 4.62
N LYS A 76 -5.48 -17.01 4.48
CA LYS A 76 -6.36 -16.44 5.51
C LYS A 76 -7.52 -17.36 5.90
N SER A 77 -8.06 -18.13 4.95
CA SER A 77 -9.20 -19.05 5.20
C SER A 77 -8.83 -20.28 6.04
N ARG A 78 -7.53 -20.55 6.22
CA ARG A 78 -7.03 -21.65 7.03
C ARG A 78 -7.25 -21.38 8.52
N HIS A 79 -7.02 -22.41 9.34
CA HIS A 79 -7.14 -22.27 10.78
C HIS A 79 -6.21 -21.16 11.30
N PRO A 80 -6.71 -20.22 12.12
CA PRO A 80 -5.87 -19.22 12.78
C PRO A 80 -4.74 -19.90 13.56
N ILE A 81 -3.49 -19.70 13.15
CA ILE A 81 -2.32 -20.12 13.92
C ILE A 81 -1.44 -18.90 14.12
N THR A 82 -1.33 -18.46 15.37
CA THR A 82 -0.44 -17.36 15.75
C THR A 82 0.96 -17.89 15.98
N TYR A 83 1.85 -17.69 15.02
CA TYR A 83 3.29 -17.95 15.19
C TYR A 83 4.03 -16.76 15.84
N ASN A 84 3.33 -15.65 16.04
CA ASN A 84 3.92 -14.39 16.44
C ASN A 84 3.80 -14.13 17.96
N HIS A 85 4.92 -13.78 18.61
CA HIS A 85 4.96 -13.36 20.02
C HIS A 85 4.17 -12.06 20.27
N TYR A 86 3.87 -11.28 19.23
CA TYR A 86 3.00 -10.10 19.35
C TYR A 86 1.62 -10.44 19.89
N PHE A 87 1.09 -11.63 19.61
CA PHE A 87 -0.19 -12.05 20.18
C PHE A 87 -0.11 -12.15 21.70
N THR A 88 0.91 -12.84 22.22
CA THR A 88 1.13 -12.98 23.67
C THR A 88 1.44 -11.64 24.32
N ASP A 89 2.25 -10.79 23.67
CA ASP A 89 2.60 -9.47 24.18
C ASP A 89 1.40 -8.52 24.21
N ASN A 90 0.56 -8.55 23.16
CA ASN A 90 -0.65 -7.72 23.10
C ASN A 90 -1.66 -8.13 24.16
N ILE A 91 -1.87 -9.44 24.38
CA ILE A 91 -2.75 -9.93 25.45
C ILE A 91 -2.19 -9.53 26.81
N GLN A 92 -0.89 -9.71 27.06
CA GLN A 92 -0.28 -9.32 28.32
C GLN A 92 -0.42 -7.81 28.59
N LYS A 93 -0.18 -6.97 27.59
CA LYS A 93 -0.38 -5.53 27.70
C LYS A 93 -1.84 -5.18 28.01
N LEU A 94 -2.77 -5.80 27.31
CA LEU A 94 -4.20 -5.52 27.48
C LEU A 94 -4.69 -5.95 28.87
N HIS A 95 -4.24 -7.10 29.37
CA HIS A 95 -4.46 -7.52 30.76
C HIS A 95 -3.82 -6.55 31.77
N GLN A 96 -2.57 -6.11 31.54
CA GLN A 96 -1.88 -5.15 32.42
C GLN A 96 -2.58 -3.80 32.46
N GLU A 97 -3.01 -3.27 31.31
CA GLU A 97 -3.74 -2.01 31.22
C GLU A 97 -5.07 -2.07 31.97
N ARG A 98 -5.83 -3.17 31.84
CA ARG A 98 -7.07 -3.38 32.60
C ARG A 98 -6.81 -3.46 34.09
N LEU A 99 -5.83 -4.26 34.51
CA LEU A 99 -5.49 -4.40 35.92
C LEU A 99 -5.06 -3.05 36.51
N THR A 100 -4.23 -2.30 35.79
CA THR A 100 -3.77 -0.98 36.24
C THR A 100 -4.93 -0.01 36.36
N ARG A 101 -5.84 0.01 35.38
CA ARG A 101 -7.04 0.87 35.43
C ARG A 101 -7.94 0.52 36.61
N CYS A 102 -8.23 -0.76 36.79
CA CYS A 102 -9.01 -1.27 37.92
C CYS A 102 -8.34 -0.95 39.26
N LEU A 103 -7.02 -1.05 39.36
CA LEU A 103 -6.27 -0.65 40.55
C LEU A 103 -6.37 0.85 40.82
N MET A 104 -6.28 1.69 39.79
CA MET A 104 -6.40 3.15 39.94
C MET A 104 -7.82 3.56 40.37
N GLU A 105 -8.85 3.02 39.72
CA GLU A 105 -10.26 3.27 40.08
C GLU A 105 -10.55 2.85 41.53
N ASN A 106 -10.09 1.64 41.93
CA ASN A 106 -10.27 1.17 43.30
C ASN A 106 -9.43 1.97 44.31
N ALA A 107 -8.28 2.52 43.90
CA ALA A 107 -7.44 3.37 44.75
C ALA A 107 -8.09 4.73 44.99
N GLU A 108 -8.72 5.32 43.96
CA GLU A 108 -9.54 6.54 44.07
C GLU A 108 -10.74 6.30 45.00
N ASP A 109 -11.48 5.20 44.81
CA ASP A 109 -12.62 4.82 45.66
C ASP A 109 -12.24 4.54 47.12
N SER A 110 -10.95 4.24 47.38
CA SER A 110 -10.41 3.91 48.70
C SER A 110 -9.66 5.08 49.35
N MET A 111 -9.76 6.28 48.77
CA MET A 111 -9.21 7.49 49.39
C MET A 111 -10.02 7.86 50.63
N VAL A 112 -9.29 8.14 51.72
CA VAL A 112 -9.84 8.61 52.98
C VAL A 112 -9.12 9.90 53.35
N GLU A 113 -9.89 10.94 53.68
CA GLU A 113 -9.34 12.18 54.24
C GLU A 113 -8.99 11.95 55.71
N VAL A 114 -7.71 12.07 56.03
CA VAL A 114 -7.21 11.99 57.41
C VAL A 114 -6.77 13.38 57.84
N SER A 115 -7.35 13.87 58.94
CA SER A 115 -6.93 15.10 59.59
C SER A 115 -5.73 14.84 60.50
N GLU A 116 -4.54 15.21 60.05
CA GLU A 116 -3.32 15.12 60.86
C GLU A 116 -3.04 16.45 61.59
N LYS A 117 -2.74 16.36 62.89
CA LYS A 117 -2.22 17.52 63.63
C LYS A 117 -0.82 17.86 63.15
N THR A 118 -0.60 19.10 62.72
CA THR A 118 0.72 19.57 62.26
C THR A 118 1.71 19.78 63.39
N PHE A 119 1.26 20.08 64.61
CA PHE A 119 2.12 20.26 65.78
C PHE A 119 1.40 19.86 67.08
N VAL A 120 2.15 19.42 68.09
CA VAL A 120 1.62 18.95 69.39
C VAL A 120 0.92 20.07 70.19
N ALA A 121 1.26 21.34 69.92
CA ALA A 121 0.82 22.50 70.70
C ALA A 121 0.14 23.63 69.89
N GLY A 122 -0.61 23.30 68.82
CA GLY A 122 -1.40 24.28 68.05
C GLY A 122 -2.68 23.70 67.42
N PRO A 123 -3.69 24.52 67.10
CA PRO A 123 -4.99 24.06 66.58
C PRO A 123 -5.00 23.72 65.07
N GLY A 124 -3.84 23.69 64.41
CA GLY A 124 -3.74 23.43 62.98
C GLY A 124 -3.88 21.94 62.66
N PHE A 125 -4.98 21.57 61.98
CA PHE A 125 -5.11 20.29 61.28
C PHE A 125 -4.81 20.51 59.81
N VAL A 126 -4.10 19.58 59.18
CA VAL A 126 -3.97 19.52 57.73
C VAL A 126 -4.71 18.28 57.27
N GLU A 127 -5.66 18.47 56.36
CA GLU A 127 -6.33 17.38 55.66
C GLU A 127 -5.35 16.82 54.63
N LYS A 128 -5.09 15.53 54.72
CA LYS A 128 -4.32 14.77 53.73
C LYS A 128 -5.13 13.59 53.27
N GLU A 129 -5.10 13.39 51.95
CA GLU A 129 -5.69 12.21 51.32
C GLU A 129 -4.72 11.04 51.47
N TYR A 130 -5.21 9.93 52.04
CA TYR A 130 -4.48 8.67 52.11
C TYR A 130 -5.33 7.56 51.52
N ILE A 131 -4.68 6.54 50.95
CA ILE A 131 -5.36 5.32 50.50
C ILE A 131 -5.46 4.37 51.69
N ASP A 132 -6.67 3.99 52.10
CA ASP A 132 -6.87 2.97 53.14
C ASP A 132 -6.60 1.56 52.58
N PRO A 133 -5.61 0.83 53.09
CA PRO A 133 -5.30 -0.53 52.63
C PRO A 133 -6.46 -1.53 52.82
N ALA A 134 -7.29 -1.34 53.85
CA ALA A 134 -8.43 -2.23 54.13
C ALA A 134 -9.58 -1.99 53.15
N ALA A 135 -9.93 -0.72 52.92
CA ALA A 135 -10.87 -0.31 51.88
C ALA A 135 -10.42 -0.80 50.49
N LEU A 136 -9.15 -0.58 50.13
CA LEU A 136 -8.58 -1.03 48.85
C LEU A 136 -8.68 -2.55 48.67
N LYS A 137 -8.33 -3.33 49.71
CA LYS A 137 -8.45 -4.78 49.68
C LYS A 137 -9.90 -5.22 49.47
N SER A 138 -10.86 -4.57 50.14
CA SER A 138 -12.28 -4.89 50.00
C SER A 138 -12.83 -4.52 48.62
N ALA A 139 -12.41 -3.38 48.07
CA ALA A 139 -12.76 -2.93 46.73
C ALA A 139 -12.24 -3.90 45.67
N LEU A 140 -10.97 -4.34 45.79
CA LEU A 140 -10.35 -5.30 44.87
C LEU A 140 -11.06 -6.66 44.85
N LEU A 141 -11.49 -7.16 46.02
CA LEU A 141 -12.25 -8.41 46.12
C LEU A 141 -13.63 -8.33 45.45
N ARG A 142 -14.25 -7.14 45.43
CA ARG A 142 -15.55 -6.91 44.76
C ARG A 142 -15.43 -6.91 43.23
N THR A 143 -14.27 -6.52 42.70
CA THR A 143 -13.98 -6.54 41.25
C THR A 143 -13.71 -7.92 40.67
N ILE A 144 -13.64 -8.98 41.49
CA ILE A 144 -13.54 -10.35 40.98
C ILE A 144 -14.85 -10.70 40.30
N GLN A 145 -14.83 -10.75 38.96
CA GLN A 145 -15.97 -11.07 38.11
C GLN A 145 -16.43 -12.52 38.39
N HIS A 146 -17.54 -12.68 39.10
CA HIS A 146 -18.07 -14.01 39.47
C HIS A 146 -18.80 -14.72 38.32
N ASP A 147 -19.18 -13.98 37.28
CA ASP A 147 -19.80 -14.55 36.09
C ASP A 147 -18.74 -15.08 35.12
N MET A 148 -18.57 -16.40 35.14
CA MET A 148 -17.62 -17.11 34.30
C MET A 148 -17.90 -16.95 32.80
N ASP A 149 -19.16 -16.76 32.40
CA ASP A 149 -19.52 -16.62 30.99
C ASP A 149 -19.12 -15.23 30.46
N THR A 150 -19.39 -14.18 31.24
CA THR A 150 -18.95 -12.81 30.91
C THR A 150 -17.43 -12.72 30.87
N PHE A 151 -16.73 -13.30 31.85
CA PHE A 151 -15.27 -13.35 31.87
C PHE A 151 -14.71 -14.09 30.63
N ALA A 152 -15.28 -15.25 30.29
CA ALA A 152 -14.86 -16.00 29.11
C ALA A 152 -15.10 -15.23 27.80
N ALA A 153 -16.21 -14.49 27.70
CA ALA A 153 -16.50 -13.63 26.55
C ALA A 153 -15.52 -12.47 26.40
N GLU A 154 -15.17 -11.79 27.51
CA GLU A 154 -14.15 -10.74 27.51
C GLU A 154 -12.78 -11.25 27.10
N GLN A 155 -12.35 -12.40 27.65
CA GLN A 155 -11.09 -13.03 27.27
C GLN A 155 -11.06 -13.44 25.78
N ALA A 156 -12.19 -13.91 25.25
CA ALA A 156 -12.31 -14.25 23.83
C ALA A 156 -12.24 -13.00 22.93
N LEU A 157 -12.84 -11.89 23.37
CA LEU A 157 -12.76 -10.61 22.66
C LEU A 157 -11.33 -10.08 22.63
N ASP A 158 -10.61 -10.14 23.74
CA ASP A 158 -9.21 -9.67 23.82
C ASP A 158 -8.27 -10.48 22.96
N ALA A 159 -8.42 -11.80 23.02
CA ALA A 159 -7.68 -12.70 22.17
C ALA A 159 -8.00 -12.43 20.70
N HIS A 160 -9.27 -12.23 20.37
CA HIS A 160 -9.68 -11.85 19.02
C HIS A 160 -9.04 -10.52 18.58
N ASP A 161 -9.06 -9.48 19.40
CA ASP A 161 -8.55 -8.15 19.03
C ASP A 161 -7.03 -8.15 18.88
N ALA A 162 -6.32 -8.85 19.76
CA ALA A 162 -4.88 -9.07 19.64
C ALA A 162 -4.55 -9.81 18.33
N PHE A 163 -5.31 -10.86 18.01
CA PHE A 163 -5.17 -11.64 16.78
C PHE A 163 -5.44 -10.80 15.53
N TYR A 164 -6.59 -10.13 15.48
CA TYR A 164 -7.02 -9.32 14.35
C TYR A 164 -6.01 -8.21 14.05
N LYS A 165 -5.47 -7.56 15.08
CA LYS A 165 -4.48 -6.49 14.93
C LYS A 165 -3.19 -6.98 14.28
N ASP A 166 -2.74 -8.19 14.63
CA ASP A 166 -1.53 -8.78 14.06
C ASP A 166 -1.75 -9.22 12.61
N GLU A 167 -2.81 -9.98 12.37
CA GLU A 167 -3.20 -10.43 11.03
C GLU A 167 -3.46 -9.29 10.07
N ARG A 168 -4.06 -8.18 10.54
CA ARG A 168 -4.29 -7.00 9.70
C ARG A 168 -2.97 -6.39 9.24
N LYS A 169 -1.98 -6.29 10.11
CA LYS A 169 -0.65 -5.77 9.74
C LYS A 169 0.03 -6.68 8.74
N TYR A 170 0.02 -7.98 9.01
CA TYR A 170 0.57 -8.99 8.11
C TYR A 170 -0.09 -8.92 6.74
N TYR A 171 -1.42 -8.88 6.68
CA TYR A 171 -2.19 -8.82 5.44
C TYR A 171 -1.82 -7.58 4.62
N VAL A 172 -1.77 -6.40 5.24
CA VAL A 172 -1.35 -5.17 4.54
C VAL A 172 0.05 -5.32 3.96
N ASP A 173 1.01 -5.76 4.77
CA ASP A 173 2.41 -5.95 4.34
C ASP A 173 2.54 -6.94 3.18
N VAL A 174 1.78 -8.03 3.22
CA VAL A 174 1.80 -9.05 2.19
C VAL A 174 1.20 -8.53 0.89
N ILE A 175 0.05 -7.85 0.94
CA ILE A 175 -0.55 -7.26 -0.26
C ILE A 175 0.36 -6.21 -0.87
N THR A 176 0.97 -5.32 -0.06
CA THR A 176 1.87 -4.29 -0.58
C THR A 176 3.12 -4.91 -1.20
N LYS A 177 3.79 -5.86 -0.54
CA LYS A 177 5.04 -6.43 -1.04
C LYS A 177 4.82 -7.43 -2.18
N GLN A 178 3.84 -8.31 -2.05
CA GLN A 178 3.67 -9.45 -2.95
C GLN A 178 2.74 -9.16 -4.12
N ALA A 179 1.62 -8.47 -3.91
CA ALA A 179 0.70 -8.15 -5.00
C ALA A 179 1.09 -6.84 -5.71
N ILE A 180 1.48 -5.81 -4.95
CA ILE A 180 1.74 -4.48 -5.53
C ILE A 180 3.20 -4.35 -5.99
N GLU A 181 4.16 -4.41 -5.07
CA GLU A 181 5.56 -4.15 -5.40
C GLU A 181 6.09 -5.18 -6.39
N ARG A 182 5.87 -6.47 -6.12
CA ARG A 182 6.41 -7.56 -6.96
C ARG A 182 5.71 -7.67 -8.32
N GLN A 183 4.39 -7.59 -8.38
CA GLN A 183 3.65 -7.84 -9.63
C GLN A 183 3.34 -6.56 -10.41
N LEU A 184 3.10 -5.43 -9.75
CA LEU A 184 2.72 -4.19 -10.44
C LEU A 184 3.87 -3.20 -10.62
N LEU A 185 4.77 -3.03 -9.63
CA LEU A 185 5.79 -1.98 -9.66
C LEU A 185 7.14 -2.46 -10.23
N ALA A 186 7.68 -3.55 -9.70
CA ALA A 186 8.96 -4.11 -10.13
C ALA A 186 9.00 -4.42 -11.64
N PRO A 187 7.93 -4.98 -12.25
CA PRO A 187 7.95 -5.29 -13.68
C PRO A 187 7.83 -4.06 -14.59
N LEU A 188 7.50 -2.87 -14.07
CA LEU A 188 7.38 -1.66 -14.89
C LEU A 188 8.68 -1.30 -15.60
N ALA A 189 9.80 -1.49 -14.92
CA ALA A 189 11.13 -1.25 -15.49
C ALA A 189 11.45 -2.22 -16.63
N GLU A 190 10.83 -3.40 -16.65
CA GLU A 190 11.08 -4.46 -17.63
C GLU A 190 10.19 -4.38 -18.87
N ILE A 191 9.15 -3.52 -18.88
CA ILE A 191 8.20 -3.40 -20.00
C ILE A 191 8.94 -3.14 -21.32
N LEU A 192 9.89 -2.20 -21.29
CA LEU A 192 10.69 -1.77 -22.44
C LEU A 192 12.18 -1.92 -22.16
N SER A 193 12.58 -2.98 -21.44
CA SER A 193 13.99 -3.26 -21.25
C SER A 193 14.64 -3.68 -22.58
N PRO A 194 15.94 -3.44 -22.78
CA PRO A 194 16.64 -3.88 -23.99
C PRO A 194 16.46 -5.38 -24.26
N ARG A 195 16.33 -6.18 -23.19
CA ARG A 195 16.04 -7.61 -23.27
C ARG A 195 14.65 -7.89 -23.84
N SER A 196 13.61 -7.16 -23.42
CA SER A 196 12.25 -7.37 -23.93
C SER A 196 12.16 -7.00 -25.40
N ILE A 197 12.83 -5.91 -25.80
CA ILE A 197 12.88 -5.44 -27.19
C ILE A 197 13.67 -6.40 -28.09
N ALA A 198 14.80 -6.94 -27.60
CA ALA A 198 15.57 -7.95 -28.34
C ALA A 198 14.80 -9.24 -28.63
N GLY A 199 13.74 -9.53 -27.86
CA GLY A 199 12.84 -10.66 -28.10
C GLY A 199 11.72 -10.38 -29.09
N TYR A 200 11.63 -9.19 -29.68
CA TYR A 200 10.58 -8.88 -30.66
C TYR A 200 10.87 -9.56 -31.99
N THR A 201 9.80 -10.02 -32.64
CA THR A 201 9.91 -10.54 -34.00
C THR A 201 10.12 -9.39 -34.99
N GLU A 202 10.71 -9.71 -36.14
CA GLU A 202 10.94 -8.75 -37.23
C GLU A 202 9.63 -8.05 -37.63
N GLU A 203 8.51 -8.79 -37.69
CA GLU A 203 7.20 -8.24 -38.06
C GLU A 203 6.70 -7.24 -37.00
N LYS A 204 6.94 -7.52 -35.72
CA LYS A 204 6.54 -6.61 -34.63
C LYS A 204 7.39 -5.34 -34.66
N ILE A 205 8.70 -5.47 -34.87
CA ILE A 205 9.61 -4.32 -35.02
C ILE A 205 9.19 -3.49 -36.22
N GLN A 206 8.94 -4.12 -37.37
CA GLN A 206 8.50 -3.44 -38.57
C GLN A 206 7.17 -2.73 -38.35
N SER A 207 6.20 -3.35 -37.69
CA SER A 207 4.90 -2.72 -37.37
C SER A 207 5.06 -1.46 -36.52
N ILE A 208 5.92 -1.50 -35.50
CA ILE A 208 6.19 -0.37 -34.60
C ILE A 208 6.98 0.74 -35.31
N ALA A 209 8.01 0.38 -36.07
CA ALA A 209 8.91 1.32 -36.72
C ALA A 209 8.40 1.85 -38.07
N SER A 210 7.39 1.21 -38.66
CA SER A 210 6.84 1.63 -39.95
C SER A 210 6.14 2.97 -39.84
N GLU A 211 6.58 3.92 -40.64
CA GLU A 211 5.92 5.22 -40.73
C GLU A 211 4.55 5.11 -41.41
N PRO A 212 3.56 5.91 -40.96
CA PRO A 212 2.30 6.07 -41.64
C PRO A 212 2.50 6.53 -43.08
N PHE A 213 1.59 6.10 -43.96
CA PHE A 213 1.65 6.45 -45.39
C PHE A 213 1.72 7.96 -45.63
N GLU A 214 0.93 8.74 -44.89
CA GLU A 214 0.87 10.20 -44.99
C GLU A 214 2.22 10.84 -44.64
N ILE A 215 2.87 10.39 -43.57
CA ILE A 215 4.19 10.87 -43.14
C ILE A 215 5.26 10.52 -44.18
N ARG A 216 5.19 9.32 -44.75
CA ARG A 216 6.10 8.88 -45.82
C ARG A 216 5.96 9.75 -47.07
N GLN A 217 4.73 10.04 -47.48
CA GLN A 217 4.45 10.88 -48.63
C GLN A 217 4.89 12.32 -48.40
N LEU A 218 4.63 12.86 -47.19
CA LEU A 218 5.06 14.19 -46.81
C LEU A 218 6.59 14.29 -46.78
N ARG A 219 7.29 13.29 -46.25
CA ARG A 219 8.76 13.24 -46.28
C ARG A 219 9.27 13.29 -47.71
N ALA A 220 8.76 12.43 -48.60
CA ALA A 220 9.17 12.39 -49.99
C ALA A 220 8.96 13.75 -50.70
N HIS A 221 7.83 14.41 -50.42
CA HIS A 221 7.55 15.75 -50.95
C HIS A 221 8.51 16.82 -50.42
N LEU A 222 8.80 16.81 -49.12
CA LEU A 222 9.72 17.75 -48.48
C LEU A 222 11.16 17.53 -48.94
N GLU A 223 11.60 16.28 -49.11
CA GLU A 223 12.91 15.95 -49.66
C GLU A 223 13.06 16.43 -51.11
N SER A 224 12.02 16.28 -51.94
CA SER A 224 12.02 16.81 -53.30
C SER A 224 12.13 18.34 -53.32
N LYS A 225 11.38 19.04 -52.46
CA LYS A 225 11.49 20.50 -52.31
C LYS A 225 12.86 20.94 -51.83
N LYS A 226 13.41 20.26 -50.83
CA LYS A 226 14.75 20.52 -50.31
C LYS A 226 15.78 20.42 -51.44
N LYS A 227 15.75 19.34 -52.21
CA LYS A 227 16.66 19.13 -53.35
C LYS A 227 16.57 20.24 -54.39
N MET A 228 15.34 20.64 -54.78
CA MET A 228 15.15 21.76 -55.73
C MET A 228 15.72 23.08 -55.20
N LEU A 229 15.57 23.35 -53.91
CA LEU A 229 16.10 24.57 -53.29
C LEU A 229 17.63 24.54 -53.18
N GLU A 230 18.22 23.39 -52.87
CA GLU A 230 19.69 23.20 -52.84
C GLU A 230 20.29 23.39 -54.24
N GLU A 231 19.72 22.74 -55.27
CA GLU A 231 20.16 22.91 -56.66
C GLU A 231 20.02 24.37 -57.13
N GLY A 232 18.94 25.04 -56.75
CA GLY A 232 18.74 26.47 -57.04
C GLY A 232 19.78 27.35 -56.35
N ALA A 233 20.07 27.11 -55.07
CA ALA A 233 21.08 27.86 -54.32
C ALA A 233 22.49 27.69 -54.91
N ASP A 234 22.86 26.45 -55.25
CA ASP A 234 24.14 26.14 -55.89
C ASP A 234 24.28 26.85 -57.26
N ALA A 235 23.21 26.85 -58.06
CA ALA A 235 23.18 27.55 -59.33
C ALA A 235 23.33 29.08 -59.18
N PHE A 236 22.66 29.69 -58.18
CA PHE A 236 22.84 31.11 -57.87
C PHE A 236 24.27 31.42 -57.42
N GLN A 237 24.86 30.59 -56.56
CA GLN A 237 26.22 30.79 -56.08
C GLN A 237 27.26 30.65 -57.20
N ALA A 238 27.06 29.71 -58.13
CA ALA A 238 27.88 29.58 -59.33
C ALA A 238 27.78 30.82 -60.24
N ALA A 239 26.59 31.38 -60.42
CA ALA A 239 26.39 32.60 -61.22
C ALA A 239 27.05 33.84 -60.60
N VAL A 240 26.99 33.99 -59.26
CA VAL A 240 27.58 35.14 -58.55
C VAL A 240 29.12 35.07 -58.54
N THR A 241 29.69 33.88 -58.38
CA THR A 241 31.16 33.69 -58.40
C THR A 241 31.73 33.71 -59.82
N GLY A 242 30.99 33.24 -60.83
CA GLY A 242 31.36 33.34 -62.24
C GLY A 242 31.24 34.75 -62.83
N GLY A 243 30.51 35.66 -62.18
CA GLY A 243 30.33 37.06 -62.62
C GLY A 243 31.41 38.03 -62.13
N GLN A 244 32.33 37.61 -61.25
CA GLN A 244 33.39 38.47 -60.69
C GLN A 244 34.74 38.36 -61.43
N SER A 245 34.81 37.67 -62.57
CA SER A 245 36.03 37.43 -63.36
C SER A 245 36.06 38.11 -64.75
N LEU A 246 35.29 39.20 -64.93
CA LEU A 246 35.37 40.10 -66.08
C LEU A 246 35.77 41.50 -65.62
#